data_AF-A0A803MY87-F1
#
_entry.id   AF-A0A803MY87-F1
#
_cell.length_a   1.000
_cell.length_b   1.000
_cell.length_c   1.000
_cell.angle_alpha   90.00
_cell.angle_beta   90.00
_cell.angle_gamma   90.00
#
_symmetry.space_group_name_H-M   'P 1'
#
loop_
_entity.id
_entity.type
_entity.pdbx_description
1 polymer ?
#
loop_
_entity_poly.entity_id
_entity_poly.type
_entity_poly.pdbx_seq_one_letter_code
_entity_poly.pdbx_strand_id
1 'polypeptide(L)'
;MVNLDSDVKYQEGQSSPQQQNGYDCGLFVAAIARTICSWYTSSERVNRERIWISDVKEQVTPTTVSKMRNEILSLIKELMSVS
;
A
#
# COMPACT_ATOMS: atom_id res chain seq x y z
N MET A 1 -4.25 25.00 -27.38
CA MET A 1 -4.33 24.85 -25.91
C MET A 1 -5.07 23.54 -25.67
N VAL A 2 -4.35 22.44 -25.47
CA VAL A 2 -4.96 21.11 -25.28
C VAL A 2 -5.44 21.05 -23.84
N ASN A 3 -6.73 20.80 -23.64
CA ASN A 3 -7.33 20.67 -22.32
C ASN A 3 -6.95 19.27 -21.78
N LEU A 4 -5.86 19.17 -21.01
CA LEU A 4 -5.34 17.89 -20.50
C LEU A 4 -6.26 17.21 -19.48
N ASP A 5 -7.24 17.95 -18.92
CA ASP A 5 -8.11 17.43 -17.86
C ASP A 5 -9.26 16.55 -18.37
N SER A 6 -9.55 16.54 -19.68
CA SER A 6 -10.69 15.77 -20.22
C SER A 6 -10.47 14.25 -20.29
N ASP A 7 -9.23 13.78 -20.10
CA ASP A 7 -8.88 12.35 -20.18
C ASP A 7 -8.68 11.68 -18.81
N VAL A 8 -8.75 12.43 -17.69
CA VAL A 8 -8.64 11.84 -16.36
C VAL A 8 -9.99 11.30 -15.93
N LYS A 9 -10.15 9.98 -16.01
CA LYS A 9 -11.35 9.27 -15.55
C LYS A 9 -11.04 8.54 -14.25
N TYR A 10 -11.98 8.59 -13.30
CA TYR A 10 -11.98 7.64 -12.21
C TYR A 10 -12.00 6.22 -12.79
N GLN A 11 -11.00 5.43 -12.42
CA GLN A 11 -10.94 4.03 -12.77
C GLN A 11 -11.02 3.22 -11.50
N GLU A 12 -12.06 2.41 -11.38
CA GLU A 12 -12.15 1.45 -10.29
C GLU A 12 -11.00 0.45 -10.45
N GLY A 13 -10.18 0.36 -9.41
CA GLY A 13 -9.03 -0.54 -9.36
C GLY A 13 -9.47 -1.98 -9.22
N GLN A 14 -9.98 -2.60 -10.28
CA GLN A 14 -10.37 -4.02 -10.34
C GLN A 14 -9.22 -4.98 -9.99
N SER A 15 -7.99 -4.46 -9.97
CA SER A 15 -6.77 -5.20 -9.66
C SER A 15 -6.13 -4.77 -8.33
N SER A 16 -6.83 -3.96 -7.53
CA SER A 16 -6.42 -3.65 -6.17
C SER A 16 -6.56 -4.91 -5.29
N PRO A 17 -5.57 -5.21 -4.44
CA PRO A 17 -5.64 -6.34 -3.52
C PRO A 17 -6.93 -6.33 -2.68
N GLN A 18 -7.62 -7.47 -2.70
CA GLN A 18 -8.88 -7.65 -1.98
C GLN A 18 -8.65 -8.41 -0.69
N GLN A 19 -9.25 -7.95 0.40
CA GLN A 19 -9.29 -8.72 1.63
C GLN A 19 -10.11 -10.01 1.43
N GLN A 20 -9.72 -11.07 2.13
CA GLN A 20 -10.41 -12.37 2.07
C GLN A 20 -11.18 -12.71 3.36
N ASN A 21 -11.25 -11.76 4.30
CA ASN A 21 -11.98 -11.91 5.56
C ASN A 21 -12.76 -10.61 5.87
N GLY A 22 -13.50 -10.59 6.97
CA GLY A 22 -14.37 -9.47 7.34
C GLY A 22 -13.73 -8.35 8.19
N TYR A 23 -12.43 -8.43 8.49
CA TYR A 23 -11.82 -7.62 9.55
C TYR A 23 -10.41 -7.09 9.25
N ASP A 24 -9.91 -7.27 8.02
CA ASP A 24 -8.58 -6.81 7.58
C ASP A 24 -8.56 -5.51 6.77
N CYS A 25 -9.71 -4.88 6.50
CA CYS A 25 -9.77 -3.69 5.63
C CYS A 25 -8.77 -2.59 6.02
N GLY A 26 -8.69 -2.27 7.31
CA GLY A 26 -7.76 -1.26 7.82
C GLY A 26 -6.29 -1.66 7.65
N LEU A 27 -5.97 -2.94 7.73
CA LEU A 27 -4.59 -3.41 7.52
C LEU A 27 -4.23 -3.44 6.03
N PHE A 28 -5.17 -3.75 5.13
CA PHE A 28 -4.95 -3.58 3.69
C PHE A 28 -4.64 -2.12 3.35
N VAL A 29 -5.41 -1.17 3.91
CA VAL A 29 -5.15 0.27 3.73
C VAL A 29 -3.74 0.64 4.21
N ALA A 30 -3.36 0.19 5.42
CA ALA A 30 -2.02 0.45 5.97
C ALA A 30 -0.90 -0.18 5.13
N ALA A 31 -1.11 -1.41 4.63
CA ALA A 31 -0.14 -2.11 3.78
C ALA A 31 0.06 -1.37 2.45
N ILE A 32 -1.02 -0.95 1.80
CA ILE A 32 -0.98 -0.17 0.55
C ILE A 32 -0.24 1.14 0.78
N ALA A 33 -0.57 1.88 1.85
CA ALA A 33 0.11 3.13 2.18
C ALA A 33 1.61 2.92 2.42
N ARG A 34 1.98 1.88 3.19
CA ARG A 34 3.38 1.50 3.43
C ARG A 34 4.11 1.23 2.11
N THR A 35 3.54 0.42 1.21
CA THR A 35 4.15 0.08 -0.08
C THR A 35 4.32 1.30 -0.97
N ILE A 36 3.33 2.20 -1.05
CA ILE A 36 3.43 3.45 -1.84
C ILE A 36 4.51 4.36 -1.26
N CYS A 37 4.56 4.52 0.06
CA CYS A 37 5.61 5.30 0.71
C CYS A 37 7.00 4.71 0.46
N SER A 38 7.16 3.38 0.57
CA SER A 38 8.41 2.69 0.28
C SER A 38 8.84 2.85 -1.17
N TRP A 39 7.92 2.65 -2.13
CA TRP A 39 8.15 2.91 -3.56
C TRP A 39 8.62 4.34 -3.78
N TYR A 40 7.93 5.32 -3.17
CA TYR A 40 8.32 6.72 -3.25
C TYR A 40 9.73 6.90 -2.70
N THR A 41 10.08 6.39 -1.52
CA THR A 41 11.43 6.60 -0.96
C THR A 41 12.55 5.82 -1.67
N SER A 42 12.22 4.84 -2.53
CA SER A 42 13.22 4.00 -3.19
C SER A 42 14.04 4.79 -4.23
N SER A 43 15.32 4.42 -4.38
CA SER A 43 16.20 4.96 -5.43
C SER A 43 15.85 4.46 -6.84
N GLU A 44 14.91 3.51 -6.97
CA GLU A 44 14.44 2.93 -8.24
C GLU A 44 13.49 3.85 -9.03
N ARG A 45 13.19 5.06 -8.53
CA ARG A 45 12.46 6.09 -9.29
C ARG A 45 13.02 6.38 -10.69
N VAL A 46 14.27 5.99 -10.94
CA VAL A 46 14.96 6.17 -12.23
C VAL A 46 14.19 5.50 -13.37
N ASN A 47 13.44 4.42 -13.10
CA ASN A 47 12.54 3.83 -14.08
C ASN A 47 11.13 4.43 -13.94
N ARG A 48 10.93 5.64 -14.49
CA ARG A 48 9.67 6.41 -14.47
C ARG A 48 8.44 5.63 -14.96
N GLU A 49 8.65 4.51 -15.64
CA GLU A 49 7.59 3.64 -16.15
C GLU A 49 7.03 2.66 -15.09
N ARG A 50 7.79 2.37 -14.02
CA ARG A 50 7.34 1.49 -12.94
C ARG A 50 6.49 2.27 -11.92
N ILE A 51 5.18 2.25 -12.13
CA ILE A 51 4.19 2.86 -11.23
C ILE A 51 4.02 1.99 -9.97
N TRP A 52 3.82 2.62 -8.80
CA TRP A 52 3.59 1.97 -7.50
C TRP A 52 2.55 0.84 -7.49
N ILE A 53 1.64 0.82 -8.47
CA ILE A 53 0.54 -0.15 -8.54
C ILE A 53 1.02 -1.59 -8.73
N SER A 54 2.16 -1.81 -9.42
CA SER A 54 2.75 -3.16 -9.54
C SER A 54 3.19 -3.67 -8.17
N ASP A 55 3.81 -2.80 -7.39
CA ASP A 55 4.40 -3.14 -6.10
C ASP A 55 3.29 -3.42 -5.08
N VAL A 56 2.20 -2.65 -5.13
CA VAL A 56 1.00 -2.92 -4.32
C VAL A 56 0.42 -4.30 -4.64
N LYS A 57 0.30 -4.67 -5.91
CA LYS A 57 -0.23 -5.99 -6.30
C LYS A 57 0.64 -7.15 -5.85
N GLU A 58 1.95 -6.97 -5.92
CA GLU A 58 2.92 -8.01 -5.56
C GLU A 58 3.05 -8.17 -4.03
N GLN A 59 3.09 -7.07 -3.29
CA GLN A 59 3.47 -7.08 -1.88
C GLN A 59 2.29 -7.14 -0.91
N VAL A 60 1.13 -6.61 -1.31
CA VAL A 60 -0.06 -6.59 -0.44
C VAL A 60 -0.89 -7.84 -0.70
N THR A 61 -0.72 -8.83 0.16
CA THR A 61 -1.41 -10.13 0.10
C THR A 61 -2.10 -10.40 1.43
N PRO A 62 -3.13 -11.26 1.50
CA PRO A 62 -3.73 -11.66 2.77
C PRO A 62 -2.69 -12.18 3.78
N THR A 63 -1.68 -12.91 3.30
CA THR A 63 -0.61 -13.45 4.14
C THR A 63 0.25 -12.35 4.74
N THR A 64 0.72 -11.39 3.94
CA THR A 64 1.56 -10.28 4.43
C THR A 64 0.76 -9.36 5.35
N VAL A 65 -0.48 -9.04 5.00
CA VAL A 65 -1.40 -8.25 5.82
C VAL A 65 -1.69 -8.93 7.17
N SER A 66 -1.85 -10.26 7.20
CA SER A 66 -2.14 -10.98 8.44
C SER A 66 -1.04 -10.82 9.50
N LYS A 67 0.22 -10.76 9.07
CA LYS A 67 1.39 -10.59 9.94
C LYS A 67 1.47 -9.18 10.53
N MET A 68 0.96 -8.17 9.81
CA MET A 68 1.00 -6.78 10.25
C MET A 68 0.29 -6.54 11.58
N ARG A 69 -0.70 -7.37 11.95
CA ARG A 69 -1.31 -7.30 13.29
C ARG A 69 -0.28 -7.40 14.41
N ASN A 70 0.59 -8.40 14.31
CA ASN A 70 1.61 -8.66 15.31
C ASN A 70 2.75 -7.63 15.19
N GLU A 71 3.10 -7.20 13.98
CA GLU A 71 4.10 -6.13 13.76
C GLU A 71 3.66 -4.82 14.42
N ILE A 72 2.41 -4.39 14.18
CA ILE A 72 1.86 -3.16 14.77
C ILE A 72 1.78 -3.28 16.29
N LEU A 73 1.32 -4.41 16.82
CA LEU A 73 1.26 -4.63 18.26
C LEU A 73 2.66 -4.59 18.90
N SER A 74 3.67 -5.21 18.27
CA SER A 74 5.06 -5.17 18.74
C SER A 74 5.57 -3.73 18.75
N LEU A 75 5.38 -3.01 17.64
CA LEU A 75 5.80 -1.62 17.50
C LEU A 75 5.16 -0.71 18.55
N ILE A 76 3.86 -0.87 18.83
CA ILE A 76 3.18 -0.11 19.90
C ILE A 76 3.82 -0.39 21.26
N LYS A 77 4.04 -1.67 21.60
CA LYS A 77 4.66 -2.05 22.87
C LYS A 77 6.08 -1.51 23.00
N GLU A 78 6.87 -1.59 21.93
CA GLU A 78 8.22 -1.04 21.87
C GLU A 78 8.20 0.47 22.10
N LEU A 79 7.37 1.21 21.38
CA LEU A 79 7.24 2.67 21.56
C LEU A 79 6.77 3.06 22.96
N MET A 80 5.90 2.26 23.60
CA MET A 80 5.48 2.46 24.99
C MET A 80 6.55 2.09 26.01
N SER A 81 7.47 1.18 25.69
CA SER A 81 8.58 0.80 26.57
C SER A 81 9.74 1.81 26.57
N VAL A 82 9.72 2.73 25.60
CA VAL A 82 10.70 3.83 25.48
C VAL A 82 10.20 5.10 26.22
N SER A 83 9.08 5.01 26.95
CA SER A 83 8.56 6.06 27.85
C SER A 83 8.99 5.89 29.30
#